data_AF-A0A7T7ZYH0-F1
#
_entry.id   AF-A0A7T7ZYH0-F1
#
_cell.length_a   1.000
_cell.length_b   1.000
_cell.length_c   1.000
_cell.angle_alpha   90.00
_cell.angle_beta   90.00
_cell.angle_gamma   90.00
#
_symmetry.space_group_name_H-M   'P 1'
#
loop_
_entity.id
_entity.type
_entity.pdbx_description
1 polymer ?
#
loop_
_entity_poly.entity_id
_entity_poly.type
_entity_poly.pdbx_seq_one_letter_code
_entity_poly.pdbx_strand_id
1 'polypeptide(L)'
;MVNLKNLIEALNDSISIANDTLLSSHNDFINAYFEQSENGGLIAKTVSLNYPVKMGDSSIKNVAVNTPIITLIPVYSPKIDEVKLTTNLEIALDNNELLVSFSNDELKAGNLFGKKRKSSTAKLEIILKPGENTEGLKNIIEGYEKILRAQIPG
;
A
#
# COMPACT_ATOMS: atom_id res chain seq x y z
N MET A 1 -21.79 14.76 -20.02
CA MET A 1 -22.12 13.66 -19.09
C MET A 1 -21.41 12.43 -19.62
N VAL A 2 -20.74 11.67 -18.76
CA VAL A 2 -20.04 10.43 -19.08
C VAL A 2 -20.91 9.24 -18.70
N ASN A 3 -20.71 8.10 -19.36
CA ASN A 3 -21.37 6.87 -18.93
C ASN A 3 -20.84 6.47 -17.53
N LEU A 4 -21.75 6.12 -16.61
CA LEU A 4 -21.39 5.74 -15.25
C LEU A 4 -20.44 4.54 -15.22
N LYS A 5 -20.64 3.55 -16.10
CA LYS A 5 -19.75 2.39 -16.23
C LYS A 5 -18.32 2.84 -16.52
N ASN A 6 -18.14 3.71 -17.51
CA ASN A 6 -16.83 4.23 -17.89
C ASN A 6 -16.17 5.03 -16.74
N LEU A 7 -16.97 5.76 -15.95
CA LEU A 7 -16.47 6.44 -14.74
C LEU A 7 -15.92 5.43 -13.72
N ILE A 8 -16.67 4.35 -13.45
CA ILE A 8 -16.24 3.31 -12.50
C ILE A 8 -15.00 2.56 -13.02
N GLU A 9 -14.95 2.22 -14.30
CA GLU A 9 -13.79 1.58 -14.93
C GLU A 9 -12.55 2.48 -14.81
N ALA A 10 -12.67 3.76 -15.14
CA ALA A 10 -11.55 4.71 -15.02
C ALA A 10 -11.06 4.88 -13.57
N LEU A 11 -11.96 4.87 -12.59
CA LEU A 11 -11.59 4.89 -11.17
C LEU A 11 -10.84 3.63 -10.77
N ASN A 12 -11.33 2.46 -11.19
CA ASN A 12 -10.69 1.19 -10.91
C ASN A 12 -9.28 1.12 -11.55
N ASP A 13 -9.14 1.54 -12.80
CA ASP A 13 -7.86 1.57 -13.51
C ASP A 13 -6.86 2.50 -12.82
N SER A 14 -7.31 3.68 -12.41
CA SER A 14 -6.46 4.65 -11.70
C SER A 14 -5.95 4.09 -10.37
N ILE A 15 -6.80 3.35 -9.66
CA ILE A 15 -6.44 2.73 -8.38
C ILE A 15 -5.51 1.54 -8.61
N SER A 16 -5.73 0.74 -9.66
CA SER A 16 -4.81 -0.33 -10.05
C SER A 16 -3.43 0.24 -10.35
N ILE A 17 -3.33 1.31 -11.14
CA ILE A 17 -2.05 1.96 -11.46
C ILE A 17 -1.36 2.48 -10.20
N ALA A 18 -2.12 3.11 -9.29
CA ALA A 18 -1.58 3.59 -8.02
C ALA A 18 -1.04 2.41 -7.19
N ASN A 19 -1.78 1.30 -7.13
CA ASN A 19 -1.36 0.09 -6.44
C ASN A 19 -0.12 -0.54 -7.10
N ASP A 20 -0.06 -0.62 -8.43
CA ASP A 20 1.09 -1.15 -9.17
C ASP A 20 2.35 -0.29 -8.95
N THR A 21 2.17 1.02 -8.83
CA THR A 21 3.26 1.95 -8.48
C THR A 21 3.78 1.65 -7.07
N LEU A 22 2.91 1.41 -6.10
CA LEU A 22 3.33 0.97 -4.77
C LEU A 22 3.99 -0.42 -4.79
N LEU A 23 3.46 -1.35 -5.59
CA LEU A 23 4.04 -2.68 -5.76
C LEU A 23 5.43 -2.64 -6.41
N SER A 24 5.68 -1.74 -7.35
CA SER A 24 7.01 -1.60 -7.97
C SER A 24 8.09 -1.24 -6.94
N SER A 25 7.74 -0.48 -5.89
CA SER A 25 8.63 -0.19 -4.76
C SER A 25 8.98 -1.43 -3.92
N HIS A 26 8.23 -2.54 -4.04
CA HIS A 26 8.53 -3.78 -3.32
C HIS A 26 9.78 -4.46 -3.85
N ASN A 27 10.11 -4.32 -5.13
CA ASN A 27 11.36 -4.85 -5.67
C ASN A 27 12.56 -4.11 -5.09
N ASP A 28 12.46 -2.79 -4.96
CA ASP A 28 13.49 -1.98 -4.29
C ASP A 28 13.64 -2.37 -2.82
N PHE A 29 12.52 -2.64 -2.14
CA PHE A 29 12.53 -3.18 -0.78
C PHE A 29 13.27 -4.53 -0.70
N ILE A 30 12.94 -5.49 -1.56
CA ILE A 30 13.61 -6.79 -1.57
C ILE A 30 15.11 -6.61 -1.85
N ASN A 31 15.46 -5.80 -2.84
CA ASN A 31 16.86 -5.54 -3.18
C ASN A 31 17.63 -4.78 -2.09
N ALA A 32 16.96 -3.98 -1.27
CA ALA A 32 17.59 -3.29 -0.15
C ALA A 32 18.06 -4.26 0.94
N TYR A 33 17.31 -5.36 1.17
CA TYR A 33 17.52 -6.24 2.32
C TYR A 33 17.95 -7.67 1.97
N PHE A 34 17.82 -8.06 0.71
CA PHE A 34 18.18 -9.38 0.22
C PHE A 34 19.12 -9.28 -0.98
N GLU A 35 19.89 -10.33 -1.16
CA GLU A 35 20.77 -10.55 -2.30
C GLU A 35 20.49 -11.91 -2.93
N GLN A 36 20.74 -12.02 -4.24
CA GLN A 36 20.51 -13.26 -4.96
C GLN A 36 21.67 -14.23 -4.72
N SER A 37 21.35 -15.44 -4.28
CA SER A 37 22.30 -16.54 -4.16
C SER A 37 22.59 -17.18 -5.51
N GLU A 38 23.73 -17.86 -5.62
CA GLU A 38 24.15 -18.61 -6.81
C GLU A 38 23.11 -19.68 -7.24
N ASN A 39 22.30 -20.16 -6.31
CA ASN A 39 21.28 -21.18 -6.54
C ASN A 39 19.89 -20.60 -6.91
N GLY A 40 19.82 -19.28 -7.16
CA GLY A 40 18.58 -18.59 -7.52
C GLY A 40 17.65 -18.25 -6.35
N GLY A 41 18.00 -18.62 -5.11
CA GLY A 41 17.29 -18.18 -3.90
C GLY A 41 17.71 -16.78 -3.44
N LEU A 42 16.96 -16.17 -2.54
CA LEU A 42 17.31 -14.90 -1.89
C LEU A 42 17.91 -15.15 -0.50
N ILE A 43 18.99 -14.45 -0.17
CA ILE A 43 19.64 -14.47 1.15
C ILE A 43 19.55 -13.07 1.74
N ALA A 44 19.24 -12.97 3.04
CA ALA A 44 19.21 -11.67 3.71
C ALA A 44 20.62 -11.09 3.82
N LYS A 45 20.77 -9.81 3.47
CA LYS A 45 21.99 -9.05 3.70
C LYS A 45 22.22 -8.92 5.21
N THR A 46 23.45 -9.16 5.65
CA THR A 46 23.81 -9.14 7.08
C THR A 46 24.89 -8.11 7.36
N VAL A 47 24.89 -7.59 8.59
CA VAL A 47 25.94 -6.74 9.14
C VAL A 47 26.47 -7.36 10.43
N SER A 48 27.79 -7.31 10.64
CA SER A 48 28.40 -7.77 11.87
C SER A 48 28.43 -6.64 12.89
N LEU A 49 27.80 -6.86 14.06
CA LEU A 49 27.70 -5.89 15.15
C LEU A 49 28.41 -6.43 16.39
N ASN A 50 29.09 -5.54 17.12
CA ASN A 50 29.67 -5.88 18.43
C ASN A 50 28.60 -5.72 19.51
N TYR A 51 28.10 -6.83 20.04
CA TYR A 51 27.11 -6.85 21.11
C TYR A 51 27.79 -6.98 22.48
N PRO A 52 27.51 -6.05 23.43
CA PRO A 52 28.09 -6.11 24.77
C PRO A 52 27.38 -7.16 25.63
N VAL A 53 28.13 -8.14 26.14
CA VAL A 53 27.65 -9.21 27.01
C VAL A 53 28.28 -9.08 28.38
N LYS A 54 27.46 -9.15 29.43
CA LYS A 54 27.93 -9.23 30.82
C LYS A 54 28.36 -10.67 31.12
N MET A 55 29.63 -10.84 31.47
CA MET A 55 30.21 -12.12 31.83
C MET A 55 29.98 -12.42 33.32
N GLY A 56 30.16 -13.69 33.72
CA GLY A 56 29.98 -14.13 35.11
C GLY A 56 30.91 -13.45 36.13
N ASP A 57 32.05 -12.92 35.68
CA ASP A 57 33.00 -12.13 36.47
C ASP A 57 32.65 -10.63 36.54
N SER A 58 31.45 -10.25 36.07
CA SER A 58 30.99 -8.86 35.93
C SER A 58 31.74 -8.00 34.91
N SER A 59 32.64 -8.58 34.11
CA SER A 59 33.25 -7.90 32.96
C SER A 59 32.25 -7.77 31.80
N ILE A 60 32.51 -6.81 30.91
CA ILE A 60 31.76 -6.65 29.65
C ILE A 60 32.67 -7.12 28.52
N LYS A 61 32.19 -8.08 27.73
CA LYS A 61 32.86 -8.54 26.51
C LYS A 61 32.01 -8.22 25.29
N ASN A 62 32.66 -7.72 24.24
CA ASN A 62 32.02 -7.56 22.95
C ASN A 62 32.05 -8.90 22.19
N VAL A 63 30.88 -9.37 21.79
CA VAL A 63 30.68 -10.56 20.95
C VAL A 63 30.23 -10.09 19.57
N ALA A 64 30.87 -10.58 18.52
CA ALA A 64 30.45 -10.30 17.15
C ALA A 64 29.16 -11.08 16.84
N VAL A 65 28.13 -10.37 16.40
CA VAL A 65 26.80 -10.91 16.07
C VAL A 65 26.47 -10.54 14.63
N ASN A 66 26.17 -11.54 13.81
CA ASN A 66 25.76 -11.31 12.43
C ASN A 66 24.25 -11.10 12.37
N THR A 67 23.86 -9.87 12.03
CA THR A 67 22.48 -9.41 12.11
C THR A 67 21.92 -9.13 10.72
N PRO A 68 20.83 -9.79 10.31
CA PRO A 68 20.14 -9.44 9.08
C PRO A 68 19.64 -7.99 9.15
N ILE A 69 19.96 -7.18 8.13
CA ILE A 69 19.63 -5.74 8.12
C ILE A 69 18.12 -5.51 8.31
N ILE A 70 17.30 -6.40 7.74
CA ILE A 70 15.84 -6.35 7.84
C ILE A 70 15.30 -6.36 9.29
N THR A 71 16.06 -6.91 10.24
CA THR A 71 15.67 -6.97 11.67
C THR A 71 16.02 -5.70 12.44
N LEU A 72 16.83 -4.80 11.86
CA LEU A 72 17.31 -3.60 12.54
C LEU A 72 16.48 -2.35 12.23
N ILE A 73 15.54 -2.48 11.29
CA ILE A 73 14.80 -1.36 10.75
C ILE A 73 13.30 -1.63 10.81
N PRO A 74 12.49 -0.58 10.97
CA PRO A 74 11.07 -0.70 10.76
C PRO A 74 10.77 -1.08 9.30
N VAL A 75 10.00 -2.15 9.13
CA VAL A 75 9.55 -2.59 7.82
C VAL A 75 8.16 -2.05 7.58
N TYR A 76 8.06 -1.09 6.66
CA TYR A 76 6.78 -0.53 6.20
C TYR A 76 6.57 -0.95 4.74
N SER A 77 5.50 -1.70 4.48
CA SER A 77 5.01 -1.86 3.10
C SER A 77 4.02 -0.72 2.85
N PRO A 78 4.32 0.20 1.92
CA PRO A 78 3.37 1.23 1.56
C PRO A 78 2.17 0.58 0.87
N LYS A 79 0.97 0.82 1.41
CA LYS A 79 -0.28 0.27 0.87
C LYS A 79 -1.35 1.35 0.83
N ILE A 80 -2.28 1.19 -0.10
CA ILE A 80 -3.55 1.93 -0.08
C ILE A 80 -4.47 1.23 0.91
N ASP A 81 -4.79 1.87 2.02
CA ASP A 81 -5.65 1.28 3.06
C ASP A 81 -7.15 1.49 2.78
N GLU A 82 -7.51 2.65 2.22
CA GLU A 82 -8.87 2.92 1.76
C GLU A 82 -8.84 4.02 0.69
N VAL A 83 -9.59 3.82 -0.39
CA VAL A 83 -9.93 4.90 -1.32
C VAL A 83 -11.38 5.27 -1.13
N LYS A 84 -11.61 6.49 -0.64
CA LYS A 84 -12.94 7.05 -0.42
C LYS A 84 -13.20 8.21 -1.40
N LEU A 85 -14.08 7.99 -2.36
CA LEU A 85 -14.59 9.04 -3.25
C LEU A 85 -15.98 9.47 -2.77
N THR A 86 -16.16 10.77 -2.52
CA THR A 86 -17.47 11.34 -2.18
C THR A 86 -17.76 12.52 -3.10
N THR A 87 -18.86 12.46 -3.84
CA THR A 87 -19.22 13.52 -4.79
C THR A 87 -20.72 13.61 -5.03
N ASN A 88 -21.17 14.78 -5.48
CA ASN A 88 -22.54 14.99 -5.97
C ASN A 88 -22.54 14.86 -7.50
N LEU A 89 -23.37 13.98 -8.01
CA LEU A 89 -23.54 13.73 -9.44
C LEU A 89 -24.93 14.15 -9.89
N GLU A 90 -25.00 14.81 -11.04
CA GLU A 90 -26.21 14.87 -11.83
C GLU A 90 -26.32 13.60 -12.67
N ILE A 91 -27.45 12.90 -12.55
CA ILE A 91 -27.74 11.65 -13.24
C ILE A 91 -28.85 11.88 -14.25
N ALA A 92 -28.65 11.41 -15.48
CA ALA A 92 -29.67 11.32 -16.52
C ALA A 92 -29.69 9.92 -17.13
N LEU A 93 -30.88 9.45 -17.49
CA LEU A 93 -31.05 8.23 -18.27
C LEU A 93 -31.19 8.60 -19.75
N ASP A 94 -30.35 8.05 -20.61
CA ASP A 94 -30.41 8.25 -22.06
C ASP A 94 -30.17 6.91 -22.76
N ASN A 95 -31.07 6.49 -23.65
CA ASN A 95 -30.99 5.20 -24.36
C ASN A 95 -30.68 3.98 -23.46
N ASN A 96 -31.28 3.92 -22.27
CA ASN A 96 -31.06 2.87 -21.28
C ASN A 96 -29.64 2.84 -20.65
N GLU A 97 -28.85 3.89 -20.87
CA GLU A 97 -27.55 4.10 -20.22
C GLU A 97 -27.65 5.18 -19.14
N LEU A 98 -26.92 4.96 -18.03
CA LEU A 98 -26.79 5.95 -16.96
C LEU A 98 -25.67 6.92 -17.31
N LEU A 99 -26.05 8.15 -17.59
CA LEU A 99 -25.12 9.26 -17.82
C LEU A 99 -24.98 10.08 -16.54
N VAL A 100 -23.74 10.41 -16.18
CA VAL A 100 -23.40 11.17 -14.98
C VAL A 100 -22.52 12.38 -15.30
N SER A 101 -22.64 13.43 -14.50
CA SER A 101 -21.71 14.56 -14.48
C SER A 101 -21.54 15.09 -13.07
N PHE A 102 -20.34 15.58 -12.76
CA PHE A 102 -20.10 16.28 -11.50
C PHE A 102 -20.98 17.52 -11.41
N SER A 103 -21.70 17.67 -10.30
CA SER A 103 -22.55 18.82 -10.05
C SER A 103 -21.65 20.05 -9.80
N ASN A 104 -21.62 21.00 -10.72
CA ASN A 104 -21.02 22.31 -10.45
C ASN A 104 -22.04 23.16 -9.72
N ASP A 105 -21.86 23.33 -8.40
CA ASP A 105 -22.71 24.23 -7.61
C ASP A 105 -22.61 25.70 -8.07
N GLU A 106 -21.56 26.08 -8.80
CA GLU A 106 -21.36 27.43 -9.34
C GLU A 106 -22.23 27.80 -10.56
N LEU A 107 -22.87 26.83 -11.24
CA LEU A 107 -23.67 27.10 -12.45
C LEU A 107 -25.17 27.33 -12.18
N LYS A 108 -25.58 27.47 -10.91
CA LYS A 108 -26.98 27.78 -10.56
C LYS A 108 -27.38 29.24 -10.87
N ALA A 109 -26.46 30.06 -11.37
CA ALA A 109 -26.72 31.42 -11.83
C ALA A 109 -26.73 31.49 -13.38
N GLY A 110 -27.84 31.09 -13.99
CA GLY A 110 -28.16 31.47 -15.38
C GLY A 110 -28.22 30.30 -16.35
N ASN A 111 -29.44 29.80 -16.58
CA ASN A 111 -29.81 29.21 -17.88
C ASN A 111 -31.33 29.27 -18.04
N LEU A 112 -31.79 30.34 -18.71
CA LEU A 112 -33.18 30.65 -19.03
C LEU A 112 -33.70 29.96 -20.31
N PHE A 113 -32.87 29.20 -21.05
CA PHE A 113 -33.29 28.59 -22.32
C PHE A 113 -32.60 27.25 -22.59
N GLY A 114 -33.10 26.16 -22.01
CA GLY A 114 -32.68 24.80 -22.35
C GLY A 114 -33.69 23.77 -21.87
N LYS A 115 -34.10 22.84 -22.74
CA LYS A 115 -35.04 21.75 -22.42
C LYS A 115 -34.64 21.08 -21.09
N LYS A 116 -35.54 21.11 -20.10
CA LYS A 116 -35.40 20.37 -18.84
C LYS A 116 -35.33 18.86 -19.13
N ARG A 117 -34.12 18.32 -19.32
CA ARG A 117 -33.89 16.90 -19.10
C ARG A 117 -34.21 16.63 -17.64
N LYS A 118 -34.93 15.54 -17.33
CA LYS A 118 -35.16 15.11 -15.95
C LYS A 118 -33.79 14.65 -15.41
N SER A 119 -33.04 15.57 -14.82
CA SER A 119 -31.83 15.24 -14.06
C SER A 119 -32.19 15.14 -12.59
N SER A 120 -31.60 14.15 -11.91
CA SER A 120 -31.64 14.03 -10.45
C SER A 120 -30.24 14.21 -9.93
N THR A 121 -30.09 14.95 -8.84
CA THR A 121 -28.84 15.01 -8.09
C THR A 121 -28.77 13.83 -7.13
N ALA A 122 -27.64 13.14 -7.09
CA ALA A 122 -27.39 12.03 -6.17
C ALA A 122 -26.00 12.18 -5.54
N LYS A 123 -25.88 11.80 -4.26
CA LYS A 123 -24.59 11.66 -3.58
C LYS A 123 -24.05 10.26 -3.85
N LEU A 124 -22.84 10.17 -4.38
CA LEU A 124 -22.13 8.91 -4.60
C LEU A 124 -20.97 8.81 -3.60
N GLU A 125 -20.94 7.69 -2.86
CA GLU A 125 -19.82 7.29 -2.02
C GLU A 125 -19.28 5.95 -2.52
N ILE A 126 -17.99 5.90 -2.85
CA ILE A 126 -17.29 4.67 -3.23
C ILE A 126 -16.17 4.45 -2.21
N ILE A 127 -16.17 3.27 -1.58
CA ILE A 127 -15.16 2.83 -0.63
C ILE A 127 -14.50 1.58 -1.19
N LEU A 128 -13.21 1.66 -1.48
CA LEU A 128 -12.40 0.53 -1.94
C LEU A 128 -11.35 0.22 -0.88
N LYS A 129 -11.29 -1.05 -0.46
CA LYS A 129 -10.38 -1.55 0.58
C LYS A 129 -9.42 -2.57 -0.01
N PRO A 130 -8.16 -2.64 0.46
CA PRO A 130 -7.21 -3.65 0.03
C PRO A 130 -7.65 -5.05 0.51
N GLY A 131 -7.13 -6.08 -0.17
CA GLY A 131 -7.18 -7.46 0.33
C GLY A 131 -6.37 -7.65 1.60
N GLU A 132 -6.49 -8.83 2.23
CA GLU A 132 -5.75 -9.15 3.45
C GLU A 132 -4.23 -9.07 3.24
N ASN A 133 -3.52 -8.57 4.25
CA ASN A 133 -2.07 -8.54 4.25
C ASN A 133 -1.51 -9.97 4.28
N THR A 134 -0.35 -10.19 3.67
CA THR A 134 0.38 -11.45 3.82
C THR A 134 1.25 -11.39 5.08
N GLU A 135 1.09 -12.36 5.99
CA GLU A 135 1.91 -12.46 7.21
C GLU A 135 3.34 -13.01 6.93
N GLY A 136 3.65 -13.34 5.67
CA GLY A 136 4.90 -14.00 5.30
C GLY A 136 6.15 -13.22 5.70
N LEU A 137 6.15 -11.90 5.46
CA LEU A 137 7.30 -11.04 5.79
C LEU A 137 7.53 -10.97 7.31
N LYS A 138 6.46 -10.86 8.09
CA LYS A 138 6.52 -10.87 9.54
C LYS A 138 7.10 -12.19 10.06
N ASN A 139 6.61 -13.33 9.56
CA ASN A 139 7.12 -14.65 9.92
C ASN A 139 8.62 -14.80 9.59
N ILE A 140 9.07 -14.24 8.46
CA ILE A 140 10.48 -14.23 8.06
C ILE A 140 11.32 -13.41 9.05
N ILE A 141 10.87 -12.20 9.40
CA ILE A 141 11.55 -11.32 10.36
C ILE A 141 11.65 -12.00 11.73
N GLU A 142 10.55 -12.56 12.24
CA GLU A 142 10.50 -13.29 13.51
C GLU A 142 11.47 -14.49 13.52
N GLY A 143 11.58 -15.19 12.39
CA GLY A 143 12.56 -16.26 12.19
C GLY A 143 13.99 -15.77 12.34
N TYR A 144 14.33 -14.65 11.68
CA TYR A 144 15.66 -14.04 11.79
C TYR A 144 15.96 -13.51 13.19
N GLU A 145 15.00 -12.89 13.86
CA GLU A 145 15.15 -12.41 15.24
C GLU A 145 15.40 -13.57 16.23
N LYS A 146 14.77 -14.72 16.00
CA LYS A 146 15.02 -15.92 16.80
C LYS A 146 16.47 -16.39 16.66
N ILE A 147 17.00 -16.42 15.44
CA ILE A 147 18.41 -16.79 15.18
C ILE A 147 19.37 -15.73 15.73
N LEU A 148 19.03 -14.45 15.62
CA LEU A 148 19.80 -13.35 16.19
C LEU A 148 19.95 -13.51 17.72
N ARG A 149 18.84 -13.77 18.42
CA ARG A 149 18.85 -14.00 19.87
C ARG A 149 19.73 -15.19 20.25
N ALA A 150 19.72 -16.26 19.46
CA ALA A 150 20.55 -17.44 19.71
C ALA A 150 22.07 -17.18 19.57
N GLN A 151 22.48 -16.12 18.88
CA GLN A 151 23.89 -15.73 18.77
C GLN A 151 24.40 -14.99 20.02
N ILE A 152 23.51 -14.45 20.84
CA ILE A 152 23.85 -13.69 22.04
C ILE A 152 23.96 -14.68 23.21
N PRO A 153 25.12 -14.84 23.86
CA PRO A 153 25.26 -15.69 25.04
C PRO A 153 24.42 -15.16 26.20
N GLY A 154 23.52 -15.99 26.74
CA GLY A 154 22.63 -15.67 27.85
C GLY A 154 21.25 -16.26 27.67
#